data_AF-A0A7S9PSL5-F1
#
_entry.id   AF-A0A7S9PSL5-F1
#
_cell.length_a   1.000
_cell.length_b   1.000
_cell.length_c   1.000
_cell.angle_alpha   90.00
_cell.angle_beta   90.00
_cell.angle_gamma   90.00
#
_symmetry.space_group_name_H-M   'P 1'
#
loop_
_entity.id
_entity.type
_entity.pdbx_description
1 polymer ?
#
loop_
_entity_poly.entity_id
_entity_poly.type
_entity_poly.pdbx_seq_one_letter_code
_entity_poly.pdbx_strand_id
1 'polypeptide(L)'
;MIEHNKTYGFTIAVKELRETVPNIFRYASAYKRLNNLTSQGLWEMFVEPKNPAEEKKKEELPDEILKNDPANNAPPNIDPQEMEGETYNMCHFWSNFEIARLSWFRSKEYNDFFEMMDRSGGFWMERWGDAPIHSLAAGALLGVKDIHYFRDVGYRHTTIQHCPANAPSRQLPRTPYLEETTLDEKKRIEEDKYWENWDEVKENGVGCRCRCDTDIVDVEGKEGSCLSEWVDVAGGWAP
;
A
#
# COMPACT_ATOMS: atom_id res chain seq x y z
N MET A 1 10.44 14.39 -1.70
CA MET A 1 11.16 13.10 -1.51
C MET A 1 12.58 13.29 -0.96
N ILE A 2 13.50 13.94 -1.68
CA ILE A 2 14.93 14.07 -1.26
C ILE A 2 15.08 14.86 0.05
N GLU A 3 14.55 16.08 0.11
CA GLU A 3 14.70 16.98 1.27
C GLU A 3 14.12 16.39 2.57
N HIS A 4 13.05 15.60 2.45
CA HIS A 4 12.39 14.94 3.57
C HIS A 4 12.87 13.50 3.80
N ASN A 5 13.96 13.11 3.15
CA ASN A 5 14.56 11.77 3.20
C ASN A 5 13.55 10.61 3.06
N LYS A 6 12.60 10.75 2.13
CA LYS A 6 11.65 9.70 1.79
C LYS A 6 12.26 8.73 0.78
N THR A 7 11.86 7.48 0.86
CA THR A 7 12.37 6.38 0.03
C THR A 7 11.33 5.93 -0.99
N TYR A 8 10.08 5.78 -0.59
CA TYR A 8 9.01 5.30 -1.46
C TYR A 8 7.74 6.11 -1.21
N GLY A 9 6.94 6.34 -2.25
CA GLY A 9 5.68 7.03 -2.10
C GLY A 9 4.65 6.62 -3.12
N PHE A 10 3.40 6.67 -2.69
CA PHE A 10 2.24 6.11 -3.37
C PHE A 10 1.04 7.06 -3.27
N THR A 11 0.05 6.85 -4.13
CA THR A 11 -1.26 7.54 -4.10
C THR A 11 -2.42 6.59 -3.80
N ILE A 12 -2.27 5.30 -4.09
CA ILE A 12 -3.33 4.30 -3.94
C ILE A 12 -2.77 3.07 -3.25
N ALA A 13 -3.50 2.53 -2.27
CA ALA A 13 -3.24 1.25 -1.65
C ALA A 13 -4.52 0.41 -1.67
N VAL A 14 -4.43 -0.82 -2.16
CA VAL A 14 -5.59 -1.71 -2.38
C VAL A 14 -5.25 -3.15 -2.04
N LYS A 15 -6.28 -3.98 -1.90
CA LYS A 15 -6.13 -5.43 -1.71
C LYS A 15 -5.84 -6.12 -3.04
N GLU A 16 -4.91 -7.06 -2.99
CA GLU A 16 -4.63 -8.02 -4.07
C GLU A 16 -5.70 -9.14 -4.08
N LEU A 17 -5.84 -9.79 -5.23
CA LEU A 17 -6.65 -10.98 -5.38
C LEU A 17 -5.89 -12.20 -4.83
N ARG A 18 -6.42 -12.84 -3.80
CA ARG A 18 -5.76 -13.97 -3.09
C ARG A 18 -5.33 -15.11 -4.02
N GLU A 19 -6.05 -15.34 -5.12
CA GLU A 19 -5.78 -16.39 -6.10
C GLU A 19 -4.47 -16.14 -6.89
N THR A 20 -3.96 -14.91 -6.89
CA THR A 20 -2.80 -14.51 -7.69
C THR A 20 -1.50 -14.68 -6.92
N VAL A 21 -1.58 -14.62 -5.59
CA VAL A 21 -0.44 -14.60 -4.66
C VAL A 21 -0.57 -15.60 -3.49
N PRO A 22 -1.08 -16.83 -3.67
CA PRO A 22 -1.36 -17.74 -2.56
C PRO A 22 -0.15 -18.07 -1.69
N ASN A 23 1.08 -18.05 -2.23
CA ASN A 23 2.29 -18.37 -1.46
C ASN A 23 3.23 -17.18 -1.23
N ILE A 24 2.93 -15.97 -1.70
CA ILE A 24 3.89 -14.83 -1.64
C ILE A 24 4.34 -14.52 -0.22
N PHE A 25 3.39 -14.54 0.72
CA PHE A 25 3.63 -14.13 2.09
C PHE A 25 4.54 -15.11 2.83
N ARG A 26 4.43 -16.39 2.53
CA ARG A 26 5.33 -17.43 3.05
C ARG A 26 6.79 -17.11 2.74
N TYR A 27 7.10 -16.69 1.53
CA TYR A 27 8.46 -16.34 1.15
C TYR A 27 8.90 -15.01 1.76
N ALA A 28 8.01 -14.02 1.85
CA ALA A 28 8.30 -12.74 2.50
C ALA A 28 8.62 -12.92 4.00
N SER A 29 7.77 -13.65 4.72
CA SER A 29 7.97 -13.96 6.14
C SER A 29 9.21 -14.83 6.36
N ALA A 30 9.47 -15.81 5.48
CA ALA A 30 10.69 -16.59 5.54
C ALA A 30 11.95 -15.73 5.33
N TYR A 31 11.92 -14.74 4.43
CA TYR A 31 13.03 -13.80 4.25
C TYR A 31 13.30 -13.00 5.52
N LYS A 32 12.26 -12.45 6.15
CA LYS A 32 12.38 -11.74 7.43
C LYS A 32 13.04 -12.61 8.50
N ARG A 33 12.56 -13.86 8.65
CA ARG A 33 13.10 -14.81 9.64
C ARG A 33 14.56 -15.17 9.36
N LEU A 34 14.90 -15.51 8.11
CA LEU A 34 16.26 -15.91 7.74
C LEU A 34 17.29 -14.78 7.93
N ASN A 35 16.85 -13.53 7.80
CA ASN A 35 17.70 -12.35 7.97
C ASN A 35 17.56 -11.68 9.36
N ASN A 36 16.82 -12.29 10.30
CA ASN A 36 16.53 -11.74 11.63
C ASN A 36 15.98 -10.30 11.60
N LEU A 37 15.14 -9.99 10.62
CA LEU A 37 14.54 -8.67 10.47
C LEU A 37 13.36 -8.50 11.43
N THR A 38 13.38 -7.40 12.16
CA THR A 38 12.25 -6.95 12.98
C THR A 38 11.51 -5.84 12.24
N SER A 39 10.18 -5.81 12.36
CA SER A 39 9.39 -4.75 11.73
C SER A 39 9.75 -3.38 12.30
N GLN A 40 9.75 -2.38 11.44
CA GLN A 40 9.87 -0.97 11.79
C GLN A 40 8.50 -0.24 11.76
N GLY A 41 7.41 -1.00 11.95
CA GLY A 41 6.02 -0.51 11.99
C GLY A 41 5.27 -0.59 10.66
N LEU A 42 5.97 -0.75 9.53
CA LEU A 42 5.33 -0.79 8.21
C LEU A 42 4.79 -2.18 7.85
N TRP A 43 5.43 -3.25 8.33
CA TRP A 43 4.98 -4.61 8.08
C TRP A 43 3.56 -4.86 8.58
N GLU A 44 3.20 -4.21 9.68
CA GLU A 44 1.90 -4.30 10.34
C GLU A 44 0.75 -3.84 9.43
N MET A 45 1.02 -3.01 8.43
CA MET A 45 0.03 -2.59 7.42
C MET A 45 -0.44 -3.78 6.57
N PHE A 46 0.42 -4.79 6.40
CA PHE A 46 0.21 -5.89 5.45
C PHE A 46 -0.31 -7.16 6.13
N VAL A 47 -0.39 -7.18 7.46
CA VAL A 47 -0.86 -8.36 8.19
C VAL A 47 -2.21 -8.10 8.83
N GLU A 48 -2.97 -9.16 9.05
CA GLU A 48 -4.21 -9.07 9.81
C GLU A 48 -3.90 -8.70 11.27
N PRO A 49 -4.65 -7.76 11.88
CA PRO A 49 -4.44 -7.39 13.26
C PRO A 49 -4.80 -8.57 14.18
N LYS A 50 -3.89 -8.91 15.11
CA LYS A 50 -4.14 -9.97 16.08
C LYS A 50 -5.17 -9.55 17.11
N ASN A 51 -6.15 -10.41 17.39
CA ASN A 51 -7.17 -10.13 18.42
C ASN A 51 -6.56 -10.31 19.82
N PRO A 52 -6.45 -9.25 20.65
CA PRO A 52 -5.81 -9.34 21.96
C PRO A 52 -6.53 -10.30 22.93
N ALA A 53 -7.83 -10.53 22.72
CA ALA A 53 -8.62 -11.46 23.52
C ALA A 53 -8.31 -12.93 23.22
N GLU A 54 -7.89 -13.24 21.99
CA GLU A 54 -7.51 -14.59 21.58
C GLU A 54 -6.07 -14.91 22.01
N GLU A 55 -5.16 -13.93 21.98
CA GLU A 55 -3.80 -14.09 22.48
C GLU A 55 -3.77 -14.33 24.00
N LYS A 56 -4.52 -13.54 24.78
CA LYS A 56 -4.60 -13.74 26.25
C LYS A 56 -5.13 -15.13 26.63
N LYS A 57 -6.08 -15.67 25.89
CA LYS A 57 -6.57 -17.04 26.10
C LYS A 57 -5.52 -18.11 25.82
N LYS A 58 -4.63 -17.89 24.84
CA LYS A 58 -3.51 -18.81 24.54
C LYS A 58 -2.39 -18.71 25.58
N GLU A 59 -2.12 -17.53 26.14
CA GLU A 59 -1.08 -17.35 27.16
C GLU A 59 -1.48 -17.83 28.57
N GLU A 60 -2.75 -17.66 28.97
CA GLU A 60 -3.21 -17.96 30.33
C GLU A 60 -3.44 -19.47 30.61
N LEU A 61 -3.59 -20.29 29.58
CA LEU A 61 -3.93 -21.70 29.71
C LEU A 61 -2.79 -22.59 29.18
N PRO A 62 -2.25 -23.53 29.99
CA PRO A 62 -1.31 -24.53 29.50
C PRO A 62 -1.91 -25.30 28.32
N ASP A 63 -1.09 -25.59 27.31
CA ASP A 63 -1.49 -26.35 26.11
C ASP A 63 -2.21 -27.67 26.43
N GLU A 64 -1.88 -28.29 27.56
CA GLU A 64 -2.52 -29.52 28.05
C GLU A 64 -3.96 -29.31 28.54
N ILE A 65 -4.29 -28.14 29.07
CA ILE A 65 -5.66 -27.80 29.54
C ILE A 65 -6.52 -27.39 28.35
N LEU A 66 -5.96 -26.66 27.38
CA LEU A 66 -6.66 -26.29 26.14
C LEU A 66 -7.06 -27.52 25.31
N LYS A 67 -6.23 -28.58 25.29
CA LYS A 67 -6.50 -29.84 24.58
C LYS A 67 -7.52 -30.75 25.28
N ASN A 68 -7.76 -30.56 26.58
CA ASN A 68 -8.66 -31.39 27.39
C ASN A 68 -10.07 -30.79 27.55
N ASP A 69 -10.34 -29.59 27.01
CA ASP A 69 -11.68 -29.00 26.97
C ASP A 69 -12.54 -29.74 25.92
N PRO A 70 -13.72 -30.29 26.28
CA PRO A 70 -14.62 -30.96 25.34
C PRO A 70 -15.01 -30.10 24.12
N ALA A 71 -14.94 -28.76 24.23
CA ALA A 71 -15.18 -27.82 23.13
C ALA A 71 -13.96 -27.61 22.20
N ASN A 72 -12.74 -27.97 22.65
CA ASN A 72 -11.47 -27.83 21.92
C ASN A 72 -10.89 -29.17 21.44
N ASN A 73 -11.67 -30.25 21.44
CA ASN A 73 -11.31 -31.52 20.76
C ASN A 73 -11.23 -31.39 19.23
N ALA A 74 -11.48 -30.20 18.68
CA ALA A 74 -11.12 -29.91 17.30
C ALA A 74 -9.58 -29.90 17.19
N PRO A 75 -8.99 -30.52 16.15
CA PRO A 75 -7.58 -30.30 15.86
C PRO A 75 -7.29 -28.79 15.84
N PRO A 76 -6.08 -28.35 16.25
CA PRO A 76 -5.73 -26.94 16.19
C PRO A 76 -6.12 -26.42 14.79
N ASN A 77 -6.86 -25.32 14.75
CA ASN A 77 -7.21 -24.66 13.50
C ASN A 77 -5.91 -24.08 12.93
N ILE A 78 -5.17 -24.89 12.20
CA ILE A 78 -3.97 -24.49 11.48
C ILE A 78 -4.47 -23.77 10.24
N ASP A 79 -4.48 -22.45 10.26
CA ASP A 79 -4.65 -21.69 9.03
C ASP A 79 -3.42 -21.98 8.15
N PRO A 80 -3.58 -22.64 7.00
CA PRO A 80 -2.46 -22.95 6.11
C PRO A 80 -1.74 -21.70 5.58
N GLN A 81 -2.30 -20.51 5.78
CA GLN A 81 -1.75 -19.23 5.36
C GLN A 81 -1.02 -18.47 6.46
N GLU A 82 -1.20 -18.89 7.72
CA GLU A 82 -0.52 -18.27 8.85
C GLU A 82 0.96 -18.66 8.81
N MET A 83 1.83 -17.66 8.72
CA MET A 83 3.28 -17.81 8.69
C MET A 83 3.86 -17.05 9.87
N GLU A 84 4.58 -17.74 10.76
CA GLU A 84 5.15 -17.15 11.98
C GLU A 84 4.08 -16.45 12.86
N GLY A 85 2.84 -16.95 12.84
CA GLY A 85 1.73 -16.37 13.60
C GLY A 85 1.09 -15.13 12.98
N GLU A 86 1.38 -14.84 11.71
CA GLU A 86 0.84 -13.70 10.96
C GLU A 86 0.15 -14.17 9.68
N THR A 87 -0.92 -13.48 9.27
CA THR A 87 -1.65 -13.75 8.03
C THR A 87 -1.64 -12.50 7.16
N TYR A 88 -1.39 -12.63 5.86
CA TYR A 88 -1.38 -11.52 4.92
C TYR A 88 -2.81 -11.01 4.68
N ASN A 89 -3.04 -9.71 4.88
CA ASN A 89 -4.35 -9.08 4.66
C ASN A 89 -4.60 -8.68 3.19
N MET A 90 -3.67 -9.04 2.29
CA MET A 90 -3.62 -8.75 0.85
C MET A 90 -3.34 -7.29 0.48
N CYS A 91 -3.08 -6.40 1.43
CA CYS A 91 -2.81 -5.00 1.13
C CYS A 91 -1.47 -4.78 0.44
N HIS A 92 -1.46 -3.87 -0.54
CA HIS A 92 -0.25 -3.41 -1.20
C HIS A 92 -0.41 -1.97 -1.69
N PHE A 93 0.71 -1.27 -1.88
CA PHE A 93 0.78 -0.02 -2.62
C PHE A 93 0.65 -0.30 -4.12
N TRP A 94 -0.23 0.43 -4.80
CA TRP A 94 -0.54 0.17 -6.19
C TRP A 94 0.53 0.76 -7.12
N SER A 95 1.37 -0.10 -7.69
CA SER A 95 2.61 0.30 -8.36
C SER A 95 2.45 1.04 -9.69
N ASN A 96 1.22 1.15 -10.21
CA ASN A 96 0.95 2.00 -11.38
C ASN A 96 1.38 3.46 -11.15
N PHE A 97 1.34 3.93 -9.90
CA PHE A 97 1.95 5.20 -9.50
C PHE A 97 2.95 4.97 -8.37
N GLU A 98 4.23 5.22 -8.64
CA GLU A 98 5.28 5.19 -7.62
C GLU A 98 6.25 6.34 -7.83
N ILE A 99 6.56 7.05 -6.75
CA ILE A 99 7.74 7.93 -6.71
C ILE A 99 8.68 7.35 -5.67
N ALA A 100 9.78 6.76 -6.13
CA ALA A 100 10.67 6.02 -5.26
C ALA A 100 12.15 6.24 -5.58
N ARG A 101 12.99 5.99 -4.58
CA ARG A 101 14.44 6.14 -4.66
C ARG A 101 15.05 4.89 -5.28
N LEU A 102 15.51 4.99 -6.52
CA LEU A 102 16.14 3.86 -7.22
C LEU A 102 17.37 3.28 -6.51
N SER A 103 18.06 4.05 -5.66
CA SER A 103 19.18 3.51 -4.88
C SER A 103 18.73 2.45 -3.86
N TRP A 104 17.47 2.50 -3.39
CA TRP A 104 16.91 1.46 -2.52
C TRP A 104 16.62 0.18 -3.31
N PHE A 105 16.01 0.27 -4.49
CA PHE A 105 15.83 -0.89 -5.38
C PHE A 105 17.16 -1.52 -5.82
N ARG A 106 18.23 -0.72 -5.91
CA ARG A 106 19.59 -1.17 -6.21
C ARG A 106 20.38 -1.61 -4.97
N SER A 107 19.80 -1.52 -3.78
CA SER A 107 20.44 -1.93 -2.53
C SER A 107 20.63 -3.45 -2.50
N LYS A 108 21.58 -3.91 -1.68
CA LYS A 108 21.81 -5.35 -1.54
C LYS A 108 20.59 -6.01 -0.90
N GLU A 109 19.98 -5.34 0.07
CA GLU A 109 18.86 -5.83 0.86
C GLU A 109 17.61 -6.06 0.00
N TYR A 110 17.31 -5.12 -0.91
CA TYR A 110 16.20 -5.30 -1.84
C TYR A 110 16.48 -6.41 -2.86
N ASN A 111 17.70 -6.46 -3.42
CA ASN A 111 18.05 -7.48 -4.40
C ASN A 111 18.09 -8.89 -3.79
N ASP A 112 18.58 -9.04 -2.55
CA ASP A 112 18.53 -10.32 -1.83
C ASP A 112 17.08 -10.78 -1.60
N PHE A 113 16.18 -9.85 -1.22
CA PHE A 113 14.74 -10.13 -1.09
C PHE A 113 14.14 -10.57 -2.43
N PHE A 114 14.40 -9.80 -3.49
CA PHE A 114 13.90 -10.08 -4.83
C PHE A 114 14.43 -11.42 -5.38
N GLU A 115 15.71 -11.73 -5.19
CA GLU A 115 16.30 -13.02 -5.58
C GLU A 115 15.64 -14.21 -4.87
N MET A 116 15.28 -14.06 -3.59
CA MET A 116 14.55 -15.11 -2.88
C MET A 116 13.15 -15.31 -3.47
N MET A 117 12.47 -14.22 -3.83
CA MET A 117 11.17 -14.28 -4.49
C MET A 117 11.26 -14.89 -5.88
N ASP A 118 12.27 -14.53 -6.68
CA ASP A 118 12.46 -15.06 -8.02
C ASP A 118 12.76 -16.57 -8.01
N ARG A 119 13.64 -17.01 -7.11
CA ARG A 119 13.99 -18.44 -6.95
C ARG A 119 12.83 -19.30 -6.45
N SER A 120 11.79 -18.71 -5.85
CA SER A 120 10.58 -19.43 -5.46
C SER A 120 9.76 -19.93 -6.66
N GLY A 121 9.94 -19.30 -7.84
CA GLY A 121 9.16 -19.56 -9.04
C GLY A 121 7.76 -18.94 -9.03
N GLY A 122 7.36 -18.20 -8.00
CA GLY A 122 6.02 -17.62 -7.85
C GLY A 122 5.60 -16.68 -9.00
N PHE A 123 6.54 -15.96 -9.62
CA PHE A 123 6.27 -15.14 -10.80
C PHE A 123 5.76 -15.93 -12.01
N TRP A 124 6.15 -17.21 -12.13
CA TRP A 124 5.86 -18.05 -13.30
C TRP A 124 4.80 -19.10 -13.01
N MET A 125 4.78 -19.63 -11.79
CA MET A 125 3.85 -20.68 -11.35
C MET A 125 2.56 -20.12 -10.77
N GLU A 126 2.59 -18.87 -10.30
CA GLU A 126 1.43 -18.11 -9.82
C GLU A 126 1.31 -16.82 -10.66
N ARG A 127 0.78 -15.73 -10.10
CA ARG A 127 0.66 -14.44 -10.79
C ARG A 127 1.08 -13.30 -9.88
N TRP A 128 2.28 -13.40 -9.30
CA TRP A 128 2.83 -12.37 -8.44
C TRP A 128 3.06 -11.09 -9.24
N GLY A 129 2.32 -10.04 -8.89
CA GLY A 129 2.55 -8.70 -9.40
C GLY A 129 3.77 -8.05 -8.76
N ASP A 130 4.32 -7.05 -9.42
CA ASP A 130 5.35 -6.17 -8.85
C ASP A 130 4.83 -5.40 -7.63
N ALA A 131 3.57 -4.96 -7.66
CA ALA A 131 2.96 -4.19 -6.58
C ALA A 131 3.02 -4.87 -5.19
N PRO A 132 2.56 -6.13 -5.01
CA PRO A 132 2.72 -6.82 -3.73
C PRO A 132 4.18 -7.16 -3.41
N ILE A 133 5.06 -7.37 -4.39
CA ILE A 133 6.50 -7.59 -4.16
C ILE A 133 7.17 -6.33 -3.60
N HIS A 134 6.95 -5.17 -4.22
CA HIS A 134 7.47 -3.88 -3.77
C HIS A 134 6.96 -3.55 -2.38
N SER A 135 5.68 -3.82 -2.12
CA SER A 135 5.03 -3.52 -0.84
C SER A 135 5.54 -4.40 0.30
N LEU A 136 5.65 -5.72 0.08
CA LEU A 136 6.20 -6.64 1.08
C LEU A 136 7.70 -6.38 1.32
N ALA A 137 8.46 -6.05 0.27
CA ALA A 137 9.86 -5.62 0.41
C ALA A 137 9.96 -4.34 1.24
N ALA A 138 9.11 -3.34 0.95
CA ALA A 138 9.05 -2.11 1.74
C ALA A 138 8.68 -2.41 3.20
N GLY A 139 7.65 -3.22 3.45
CA GLY A 139 7.25 -3.61 4.82
C GLY A 139 8.35 -4.34 5.59
N ALA A 140 9.14 -5.18 4.92
CA ALA A 140 10.23 -5.92 5.55
C ALA A 140 11.49 -5.07 5.80
N LEU A 141 11.79 -4.10 4.93
CA LEU A 141 13.08 -3.40 4.89
C LEU A 141 13.02 -1.93 5.31
N LEU A 142 11.85 -1.30 5.27
CA LEU A 142 11.65 0.13 5.54
C LEU A 142 10.74 0.34 6.75
N GLY A 143 10.85 1.51 7.36
CA GLY A 143 9.92 1.97 8.38
C GLY A 143 8.84 2.89 7.81
N VAL A 144 7.78 3.13 8.58
CA VAL A 144 6.67 4.00 8.17
C VAL A 144 7.16 5.41 7.80
N LYS A 145 8.17 5.91 8.51
CA LYS A 145 8.80 7.22 8.26
C LYS A 145 9.45 7.34 6.88
N ASP A 146 9.84 6.24 6.26
CA ASP A 146 10.52 6.22 4.95
C ASP A 146 9.51 6.29 3.79
N ILE A 147 8.25 6.02 4.08
CA ILE A 147 7.14 6.04 3.12
C ILE A 147 6.46 7.41 3.13
N HIS A 148 5.93 7.80 1.97
CA HIS A 148 5.14 9.01 1.82
C HIS A 148 3.85 8.74 1.03
N TYR A 149 2.72 8.99 1.68
CA TYR A 149 1.43 8.99 1.03
C TYR A 149 1.15 10.37 0.41
N PHE A 150 1.09 10.43 -0.92
CA PHE A 150 0.80 11.64 -1.69
C PHE A 150 -0.71 11.92 -1.72
N ARG A 151 -1.24 12.34 -0.57
CA ARG A 151 -2.67 12.63 -0.43
C ARG A 151 -3.13 13.82 -1.29
N ASP A 152 -2.22 14.72 -1.65
CA ASP A 152 -2.47 15.96 -2.39
C ASP A 152 -2.45 15.80 -3.93
N VAL A 153 -1.99 14.64 -4.43
CA VAL A 153 -1.85 14.36 -5.87
C VAL A 153 -3.07 13.61 -6.37
N GLY A 154 -3.91 14.25 -7.19
CA GLY A 154 -4.96 13.53 -7.92
C GLY A 154 -4.38 12.56 -8.94
N TYR A 155 -4.80 11.30 -8.90
CA TYR A 155 -4.34 10.24 -9.78
C TYR A 155 -5.48 9.30 -10.16
N ARG A 156 -5.50 8.85 -11.41
CA ARG A 156 -6.47 7.86 -11.89
C ARG A 156 -5.79 6.90 -12.84
N HIS A 157 -6.12 5.64 -12.71
CA HIS A 157 -5.82 4.63 -13.70
C HIS A 157 -7.06 3.75 -13.90
N THR A 158 -7.56 3.74 -15.13
CA THR A 158 -8.83 3.09 -15.54
C THR A 158 -10.03 3.51 -14.69
N THR A 159 -10.52 2.60 -13.82
CA THR A 159 -11.73 2.75 -12.99
C THR A 159 -11.40 3.03 -11.52
N ILE A 160 -10.12 3.13 -11.17
CA ILE A 160 -9.65 3.44 -9.82
C ILE A 160 -9.07 4.85 -9.83
N GLN A 161 -9.58 5.69 -8.92
CA GLN A 161 -9.24 7.11 -8.83
C GLN A 161 -8.96 7.46 -7.38
N HIS A 162 -7.87 8.20 -7.16
CA HIS A 162 -7.58 8.96 -5.96
C HIS A 162 -7.69 10.43 -6.33
N CYS A 163 -8.74 11.10 -5.87
CA CYS A 163 -9.04 12.49 -6.20
C CYS A 163 -9.41 13.26 -4.93
N PRO A 164 -8.39 13.81 -4.23
CA PRO A 164 -8.60 14.62 -3.05
C PRO A 164 -9.35 15.91 -3.39
N ALA A 165 -10.23 16.35 -2.50
CA ALA A 165 -10.89 17.64 -2.65
C ALA A 165 -9.87 18.79 -2.60
N ASN A 166 -10.11 19.84 -3.39
CA ASN A 166 -9.18 20.96 -3.52
C ASN A 166 -9.06 21.77 -2.23
N ALA A 167 -7.82 22.07 -1.84
CA ALA A 167 -7.52 22.83 -0.63
C ALA A 167 -7.95 24.31 -0.76
N PRO A 168 -8.58 24.90 0.27
CA PRO A 168 -9.03 26.30 0.21
C PRO A 168 -7.88 27.32 0.31
N SER A 169 -6.70 26.89 0.77
CA SER A 169 -5.53 27.76 0.96
C SER A 169 -4.23 27.03 0.62
N ARG A 170 -3.11 27.77 0.59
CA ARG A 170 -1.74 27.27 0.32
C ARG A 170 -1.52 26.63 -1.06
N GLN A 171 -2.38 26.94 -2.04
CA GLN A 171 -2.11 26.59 -3.43
C GLN A 171 -1.07 27.54 -4.02
N LEU A 172 -0.04 26.99 -4.67
CA LEU A 172 0.92 27.77 -5.44
C LEU A 172 0.26 28.40 -6.68
N PRO A 173 0.70 29.57 -7.17
CA PRO A 173 0.18 30.14 -8.42
C PRO A 173 0.25 29.15 -9.60
N ARG A 174 -0.77 29.13 -10.46
CA ARG A 174 -0.76 28.30 -11.67
C ARG A 174 0.09 28.99 -12.73
N THR A 175 1.05 28.27 -13.27
CA THR A 175 1.71 28.63 -14.53
C THR A 175 1.08 27.80 -15.65
N PRO A 176 0.59 28.41 -16.74
CA PRO A 176 0.14 27.68 -17.92
C PRO A 176 1.21 26.71 -18.40
N TYR A 177 0.79 25.51 -18.82
CA TYR A 177 1.67 24.46 -19.35
C TYR A 177 1.16 24.04 -20.73
N LEU A 178 1.82 24.55 -21.76
CA LEU A 178 1.55 24.17 -23.15
C LEU A 178 2.46 23.00 -23.52
N GLU A 179 1.91 21.79 -23.54
CA GLU A 179 2.65 20.56 -23.85
C GLU A 179 3.31 20.65 -25.23
N GLU A 180 4.64 20.54 -25.32
CA GLU A 180 5.38 20.77 -26.56
C GLU A 180 5.30 19.62 -27.58
N THR A 181 4.86 18.43 -27.16
CA THR A 181 4.72 17.24 -28.03
C THR A 181 3.51 17.36 -28.96
N THR A 182 2.49 18.12 -28.57
CA THR A 182 1.29 18.37 -29.39
C THR A 182 1.57 19.47 -30.41
N LEU A 183 1.68 19.09 -31.69
CA LEU A 183 2.07 20.00 -32.79
C LEU A 183 1.03 21.12 -33.07
N ASP A 184 -0.24 20.89 -32.75
CA ASP A 184 -1.31 21.84 -32.97
C ASP A 184 -1.39 22.84 -31.79
N GLU A 185 -1.00 24.09 -32.06
CA GLU A 185 -1.04 25.18 -31.07
C GLU A 185 -2.42 25.40 -30.47
N LYS A 186 -3.48 25.28 -31.28
CA LYS A 186 -4.84 25.49 -30.79
C LYS A 186 -5.21 24.42 -29.75
N LYS A 187 -4.86 23.16 -30.01
CA LYS A 187 -5.12 22.05 -29.09
C LYS A 187 -4.36 22.21 -27.78
N ARG A 188 -3.10 22.66 -27.82
CA ARG A 188 -2.32 22.95 -26.61
C ARG A 188 -3.00 23.99 -25.71
N ILE A 189 -3.51 25.06 -26.31
CA ILE A 189 -4.22 26.12 -25.58
C ILE A 189 -5.58 25.62 -25.06
N GLU A 190 -6.31 24.81 -25.83
CA GLU A 190 -7.57 24.21 -25.40
C GLU A 190 -7.39 23.26 -24.22
N GLU A 191 -6.33 22.44 -24.23
CA GLU A 191 -5.99 21.55 -23.13
C GLU A 191 -5.58 22.31 -21.87
N ASP A 192 -4.72 23.32 -22.00
CA ASP A 192 -4.35 24.17 -20.86
C ASP A 192 -5.58 24.83 -20.21
N LYS A 193 -6.50 25.36 -21.04
CA LYS A 193 -7.79 25.92 -20.57
C LYS A 193 -8.69 24.86 -19.94
N TYR A 194 -8.66 23.62 -20.42
CA TYR A 194 -9.42 22.54 -19.81
C TYR A 194 -8.95 22.29 -18.37
N TRP A 195 -7.63 22.25 -18.14
CA TRP A 195 -7.03 22.08 -16.81
C TRP A 195 -7.03 23.35 -15.95
N GLU A 196 -7.29 24.52 -16.53
CA GLU A 196 -7.56 25.76 -15.78
C GLU A 196 -8.91 25.73 -15.05
N ASN A 197 -9.84 24.87 -15.49
CA ASN A 197 -11.15 24.71 -14.88
C ASN A 197 -11.15 23.48 -13.96
N TRP A 198 -10.60 23.62 -12.75
CA TRP A 198 -10.61 22.60 -11.70
C TRP A 198 -11.83 22.71 -10.79
N ASP A 199 -12.06 21.69 -9.97
CA ASP A 199 -13.24 21.61 -9.09
C ASP A 199 -13.17 22.62 -7.94
N GLU A 200 -14.34 22.99 -7.39
CA GLU A 200 -14.41 23.90 -6.25
C GLU A 200 -13.67 23.37 -5.03
N VAL A 201 -13.12 24.29 -4.24
CA VAL A 201 -12.44 23.97 -2.98
C VAL A 201 -13.45 23.46 -1.94
N LYS A 202 -13.02 22.53 -1.09
CA LYS A 202 -13.83 22.03 0.03
C LYS A 202 -13.09 22.22 1.36
N GLU A 203 -13.85 22.34 2.44
CA GLU A 203 -13.29 22.33 3.79
C GLU A 203 -12.53 21.01 4.01
N ASN A 204 -11.34 21.10 4.62
CA ASN A 204 -10.40 19.99 4.80
C ASN A 204 -9.84 19.35 3.52
N GLY A 205 -10.06 19.97 2.35
CA GLY A 205 -9.40 19.56 1.11
C GLY A 205 -7.88 19.71 1.19
N VAL A 206 -7.16 18.77 0.60
CA VAL A 206 -5.68 18.76 0.50
C VAL A 206 -5.19 18.70 -0.95
N GLY A 207 -6.09 18.50 -1.91
CA GLY A 207 -5.78 18.37 -3.32
C GLY A 207 -5.29 19.67 -3.96
N CYS A 208 -4.43 19.52 -4.96
CA CYS A 208 -3.89 20.62 -5.75
C CYS A 208 -4.59 20.71 -7.12
N ARG A 209 -5.67 21.50 -7.22
CA ARG A 209 -6.40 21.77 -8.48
C ARG A 209 -6.84 20.51 -9.23
N CYS A 210 -7.25 19.51 -8.47
CA CYS A 210 -7.84 18.29 -9.00
C CYS A 210 -9.14 18.61 -9.73
N ARG A 211 -9.37 17.88 -10.82
CA ARG A 211 -10.63 17.81 -11.54
C ARG A 211 -11.06 16.34 -11.53
N CYS A 212 -11.98 16.02 -10.64
CA CYS A 212 -12.39 14.65 -10.36
C CYS A 212 -13.46 14.19 -11.34
N ASP A 213 -13.38 12.94 -11.78
CA ASP A 213 -14.49 12.32 -12.50
C ASP A 213 -15.63 12.04 -11.51
N THR A 214 -16.85 12.49 -11.85
CA THR A 214 -18.04 12.31 -11.01
C THR A 214 -18.59 10.90 -11.06
N ASP A 215 -18.29 10.15 -12.12
CA ASP A 215 -18.78 8.78 -12.32
C ASP A 215 -17.92 7.75 -11.56
N ILE A 216 -16.73 8.16 -11.12
CA ILE A 216 -15.78 7.32 -10.41
C ILE A 216 -15.57 7.84 -9.00
N VAL A 217 -16.10 7.09 -8.04
CA VAL A 217 -15.89 7.38 -6.61
C VAL A 217 -14.42 7.19 -6.25
N ASP A 218 -13.94 8.05 -5.36
CA ASP A 218 -12.60 8.00 -4.79
C ASP A 218 -12.30 6.64 -4.11
N VAL A 219 -11.05 6.20 -4.21
CA VAL A 219 -10.62 4.89 -3.69
C VAL A 219 -10.43 4.88 -2.18
N GLU A 220 -10.10 6.01 -1.53
CA GLU A 220 -9.83 6.07 -0.08
C GLU A 220 -10.96 5.40 0.72
N GLY A 221 -12.23 5.67 0.36
CA GLY A 221 -13.43 5.18 1.04
C GLY A 221 -14.10 3.94 0.44
N LYS A 222 -13.47 3.25 -0.53
CA LYS A 222 -14.04 2.04 -1.15
C LYS A 222 -13.67 0.77 -0.40
N GLU A 223 -14.57 -0.22 -0.43
CA GLU A 223 -14.26 -1.58 -0.01
C GLU A 223 -13.11 -2.14 -0.88
N GLY A 224 -12.08 -2.69 -0.23
CA GLY A 224 -10.84 -3.13 -0.87
C GLY A 224 -9.73 -2.08 -0.91
N SER A 225 -9.98 -0.86 -0.45
CA SER A 225 -8.93 0.11 -0.08
C SER A 225 -8.15 -0.40 1.13
N CYS A 226 -6.85 -0.08 1.16
CA CYS A 226 -5.97 -0.36 2.30
C CYS A 226 -5.52 0.91 3.02
N LEU A 227 -6.27 2.01 2.85
CA LEU A 227 -5.92 3.27 3.49
C LEU A 227 -6.17 3.23 5.00
N SER A 228 -7.17 2.48 5.47
CA SER A 228 -7.40 2.24 6.90
C SER A 228 -6.15 1.66 7.56
N GLU A 229 -5.61 0.60 6.98
CA GLU A 229 -4.42 -0.11 7.45
C GLU A 229 -3.19 0.81 7.41
N TRP A 230 -3.09 1.69 6.40
CA TRP A 230 -2.05 2.73 6.37
C TRP A 230 -2.21 3.74 7.51
N VAL A 231 -3.43 4.22 7.78
CA VAL A 231 -3.70 5.18 8.86
C VAL A 231 -3.42 4.57 10.23
N ASP A 232 -3.70 3.28 10.42
CA ASP A 232 -3.42 2.56 11.66
C ASP A 232 -1.92 2.52 11.97
N VAL A 233 -1.06 2.34 10.95
CA VAL A 233 0.40 2.27 11.16
C VAL A 233 1.10 3.63 11.11
N ALA A 234 0.66 4.53 10.24
CA ALA A 234 1.31 5.82 10.02
C ALA A 234 0.79 6.91 10.96
N GLY A 235 -0.37 6.68 11.56
CA GLY A 235 -1.14 7.70 12.25
C GLY A 235 -1.80 8.66 11.25
N GLY A 236 -2.97 9.18 11.62
CA GLY A 236 -3.69 10.13 10.80
C GLY A 236 -5.20 9.97 10.95
N TRP A 237 -5.91 10.38 9.91
CA TRP A 237 -7.37 10.28 9.84
C TRP A 237 -7.79 9.87 8.43
N ALA A 238 -8.56 8.80 8.35
CA ALA A 238 -9.34 8.39 7.19
C ALA A 238 -10.80 8.89 7.36
N PRO A 239 -11.46 9.32 6.27
CA PRO A 239 -12.85 9.77 6.29
C PRO A 239 -13.88 8.68 6.62
#